data_AF-A0A1Q9MR36-F1
#
_entry.id   AF-A0A1Q9MR36-F1
#
_cell.length_a   1.000
_cell.length_b   1.000
_cell.length_c   1.000
_cell.angle_alpha   90.00
_cell.angle_beta   90.00
_cell.angle_gamma   90.00
#
_symmetry.space_group_name_H-M   'P 1'
#
loop_
_entity.id
_entity.type
_entity.pdbx_description
1 polymer ?
#
loop_
_entity_poly.entity_id
_entity_poly.type
_entity_poly.pdbx_seq_one_letter_code
_entity_poly.pdbx_strand_id
1 'polypeptide(L)'
;MVKKLILIGPPGVGKTSIKQIFFDGQNADQLLKSPLEPTRGNELTIVEFEWEKIAINDLSGQELDRWLTHEQDVFNHADLVLIFLDVSSKWETQIEFVEDLFELLIKRAPGAKVTIFLHKTDLVKPEIQDLIMGRMTGLRKNSPFLFDFHFTSIVGNFFPKFLDLFFESMFNLHIPDESYAPIVQSSLHRIYQILHHLYKNGEISENYLLIENNLTPDVFKPLKEVLMKLQFISETPTTSGHNYQLQQKGKDFYFFIKNYFETLTEPVAGKKKSEKDRNKRKLGESILGVIISDNIGRELCIIETSANELFDILNVKGINSDAMVNFVSMFLSALFSINPTNELANLTEILLKGTEIDYYILQKKPFFFIFFVDPEVPVSILKDPLNQVADVVIHQFQDLFAIFKQQGNIPPSIRDLKVFLLSQIQVINANTKQKTKQNLYDEIHAKEIFLHLDELAHDPNVNFNKIKSMKKQLLGVILNKNPKKIHELELEITKMKKKNTTR
;
A
#
# COMPACT_ATOMS: atom_id res chain seq x y z
N MET A 1 -10.97 16.45 -29.77
CA MET A 1 -9.91 17.48 -29.73
C MET A 1 -8.57 16.76 -29.65
N VAL A 2 -7.45 17.38 -30.03
CA VAL A 2 -6.13 16.75 -29.87
C VAL A 2 -5.62 17.11 -28.48
N LYS A 3 -5.35 16.11 -27.64
CA LYS A 3 -4.73 16.30 -26.33
C LYS A 3 -3.26 16.56 -26.45
N LYS A 4 -2.73 17.48 -25.67
CA LYS A 4 -1.32 17.85 -25.69
C LYS A 4 -0.59 17.33 -24.46
N LEU A 5 0.33 16.40 -24.69
CA LEU A 5 1.25 15.84 -23.72
C LEU A 5 2.63 16.46 -23.91
N ILE A 6 3.24 16.93 -22.82
CA ILE A 6 4.62 17.43 -22.79
C ILE A 6 5.49 16.51 -21.95
N LEU A 7 6.62 16.08 -22.52
CA LEU A 7 7.69 15.39 -21.80
C LEU A 7 8.85 16.38 -21.62
N ILE A 8 9.20 16.69 -20.38
CA ILE A 8 10.27 17.65 -20.08
C ILE A 8 11.15 17.18 -18.93
N GLY A 9 12.40 17.61 -18.94
CA GLY A 9 13.36 17.34 -17.88
C GLY A 9 14.80 17.52 -18.35
N PRO A 10 15.77 17.54 -17.42
CA PRO A 10 17.19 17.70 -17.73
C PRO A 10 17.74 16.65 -18.71
N PRO A 11 18.92 16.90 -19.31
CA PRO A 11 19.50 15.96 -20.27
C PRO A 11 19.90 14.67 -19.57
N GLY A 12 19.76 13.53 -20.27
CA GLY A 12 20.18 12.23 -19.75
C GLY A 12 19.24 11.56 -18.75
N VAL A 13 18.09 12.17 -18.41
CA VAL A 13 17.13 11.56 -17.47
C VAL A 13 16.39 10.34 -18.03
N GLY A 14 16.36 10.16 -19.36
CA GLY A 14 15.73 9.00 -20.02
C GLY A 14 14.36 9.26 -20.67
N LYS A 15 13.97 10.52 -20.89
CA LYS A 15 12.67 10.89 -21.50
C LYS A 15 12.38 10.18 -22.82
N THR A 16 13.35 10.19 -23.74
CA THR A 16 13.19 9.57 -25.05
C THR A 16 13.16 8.04 -24.95
N SER A 17 13.90 7.44 -24.01
CA SER A 17 13.79 6.00 -23.73
C SER A 17 12.38 5.65 -23.25
N ILE A 18 11.81 6.47 -22.36
CA ILE A 18 10.45 6.32 -21.85
C ILE A 18 9.43 6.46 -22.99
N LYS A 19 9.57 7.48 -23.85
CA LYS A 19 8.75 7.65 -25.05
C LYS A 19 8.79 6.39 -25.94
N GLN A 20 9.98 5.87 -26.22
CA GLN A 20 10.15 4.68 -27.06
C GLN A 20 9.57 3.41 -26.43
N ILE A 21 9.63 3.27 -25.10
CA ILE A 21 9.00 2.15 -24.39
C ILE A 21 7.48 2.23 -24.52
N PHE A 22 6.88 3.37 -24.19
CA PHE A 22 5.43 3.48 -24.03
C PHE A 22 4.67 3.76 -25.33
N PHE A 23 5.28 4.41 -26.31
CA PHE A 23 4.61 4.78 -27.56
C PHE A 23 5.11 4.01 -28.78
N ASP A 24 6.38 3.59 -28.78
CA ASP A 24 6.98 2.86 -29.90
C ASP A 24 7.12 1.35 -29.61
N GLY A 25 6.81 0.91 -28.39
CA GLY A 25 6.84 -0.51 -28.00
C GLY A 25 8.24 -1.11 -27.96
N GLN A 26 9.27 -0.29 -27.73
CA GLN A 26 10.65 -0.77 -27.58
C GLN A 26 10.87 -1.47 -26.24
N ASN A 27 11.80 -2.42 -26.22
CA ASN A 27 12.13 -3.16 -25.02
C ASN A 27 13.07 -2.35 -24.10
N ALA A 28 12.72 -2.23 -22.81
CA ALA A 28 13.48 -1.47 -21.83
C ALA A 28 14.93 -1.98 -21.65
N ASP A 29 15.15 -3.30 -21.65
CA ASP A 29 16.49 -3.89 -21.49
C ASP A 29 17.41 -3.60 -22.69
N GLN A 30 16.83 -3.46 -23.89
CA GLN A 30 17.58 -3.08 -25.09
C GLN A 30 18.02 -1.61 -25.02
N LEU A 31 17.15 -0.73 -24.52
CA LEU A 31 17.43 0.70 -24.35
C LEU A 31 18.45 0.98 -23.25
N LEU A 32 18.53 0.12 -22.22
CA LEU A 32 19.61 0.18 -21.22
C LEU A 32 20.99 -0.13 -21.81
N LYS A 33 21.05 -0.93 -22.89
CA LYS A 33 22.31 -1.34 -23.53
C LYS A 33 22.73 -0.45 -24.69
N SER A 34 21.79 0.32 -25.24
CA SER A 34 21.99 1.12 -26.45
C SER A 34 21.65 2.58 -26.14
N PRO A 35 22.63 3.43 -25.82
CA PRO A 35 22.38 4.83 -25.55
C PRO A 35 21.74 5.49 -26.79
N LEU A 36 20.64 6.20 -26.57
CA LEU A 36 19.95 6.94 -27.61
C LEU A 36 20.70 8.23 -27.95
N GLU A 37 20.57 8.66 -29.20
CA GLU A 37 21.05 9.97 -29.62
C GLU A 37 20.33 11.09 -28.85
N PRO A 38 21.02 12.18 -28.50
CA PRO A 38 20.39 13.30 -27.82
C PRO A 38 19.28 13.96 -28.67
N THR A 39 18.10 14.11 -28.08
CA THR A 39 16.97 14.87 -28.65
C THR A 39 17.38 16.30 -28.94
N ARG A 40 16.99 16.84 -30.10
CA ARG A 40 17.22 18.24 -30.50
C ARG A 40 15.89 18.94 -30.71
N GLY A 41 15.74 20.16 -30.18
CA GLY A 41 14.49 20.91 -30.28
C GLY A 41 13.29 20.20 -29.62
N ASN A 42 12.11 20.42 -30.20
CA ASN A 42 10.85 19.77 -29.83
C ASN A 42 10.52 18.66 -30.84
N GLU A 43 10.57 17.40 -30.41
CA GLU A 43 10.11 16.27 -31.22
C GLU A 43 8.61 16.04 -31.02
N LEU A 44 7.82 16.53 -31.97
CA LEU A 44 6.37 16.29 -32.01
C LEU A 44 6.06 14.90 -32.58
N THR A 45 5.34 14.09 -31.82
CA THR A 45 4.80 12.79 -32.26
C THR A 45 3.29 12.78 -32.04
N ILE A 46 2.52 12.48 -33.08
CA ILE A 46 1.06 12.37 -32.97
C ILE A 46 0.70 10.90 -32.90
N VAL A 47 0.04 10.51 -31.81
CA VAL A 47 -0.45 9.15 -31.59
C VAL A 47 -1.98 9.19 -31.65
N GLU A 48 -2.56 8.54 -32.65
CA GLU A 48 -4.01 8.52 -32.88
C GLU A 48 -4.64 7.26 -32.29
N PHE A 49 -5.36 7.38 -31.19
CA PHE A 49 -6.28 6.35 -30.65
C PHE A 49 -7.65 6.52 -31.33
N GLU A 50 -8.49 5.49 -31.35
CA GLU A 50 -9.82 5.57 -31.96
C GLU A 50 -10.74 6.51 -31.16
N TRP A 51 -10.47 6.71 -29.85
CA TRP A 51 -11.18 7.68 -29.01
C TRP A 51 -10.53 9.07 -28.93
N GLU A 52 -9.21 9.20 -29.13
CA GLU A 52 -8.51 10.48 -28.95
C GLU A 52 -7.19 10.56 -29.71
N LYS A 53 -6.80 11.78 -30.08
CA LYS A 53 -5.49 12.04 -30.67
C LYS A 53 -4.63 12.70 -29.62
N ILE A 54 -3.43 12.18 -29.38
CA ILE A 54 -2.47 12.72 -28.42
C ILE A 54 -1.25 13.25 -29.17
N ALA A 55 -0.98 14.54 -29.04
CA ALA A 55 0.22 15.21 -29.51
C ALA A 55 1.27 15.22 -28.40
N ILE A 56 2.31 14.42 -28.57
CA ILE A 56 3.41 14.24 -27.63
C ILE A 56 4.55 15.16 -28.05
N ASN A 57 4.93 16.09 -27.18
CA ASN A 57 6.06 17.00 -27.38
C ASN A 57 7.20 16.52 -26.48
N ASP A 58 8.21 15.84 -27.05
CA ASP A 58 9.44 15.47 -26.34
C ASP A 58 10.44 16.63 -26.44
N LEU A 59 10.60 17.36 -25.34
CA LEU A 59 11.42 18.56 -25.29
C LEU A 59 12.88 18.21 -24.97
N SER A 60 13.80 18.71 -25.78
CA SER A 60 15.23 18.51 -25.54
C SER A 60 15.65 19.03 -24.17
N GLY A 61 16.31 18.15 -23.40
CA GLY A 61 16.85 18.52 -22.09
C GLY A 61 18.09 19.41 -22.17
N GLN A 62 18.74 19.51 -23.33
CA GLN A 62 19.88 20.42 -23.51
C GLN A 62 19.43 21.87 -23.72
N GLU A 63 18.15 22.07 -24.05
CA GLU A 63 17.56 23.35 -24.40
C GLU A 63 16.56 23.85 -23.33
N LEU A 64 16.71 23.41 -22.06
CA LEU A 64 15.80 23.80 -20.98
C LEU A 64 15.63 25.32 -20.86
N ASP A 65 16.74 26.07 -20.91
CA ASP A 65 16.70 27.54 -20.86
C ASP A 65 15.86 28.12 -22.00
N ARG A 66 15.96 27.55 -23.21
CA ARG A 66 15.17 27.96 -24.39
C ARG A 66 13.68 27.80 -24.11
N TRP A 67 13.26 26.66 -23.55
CA TRP A 67 11.86 26.40 -23.20
C TRP A 67 11.34 27.32 -22.10
N LEU A 68 12.18 27.66 -21.13
CA LEU A 68 11.81 28.53 -20.03
C LEU A 68 11.76 30.02 -20.39
N THR A 69 12.50 30.45 -21.44
CA THR A 69 12.67 31.89 -21.73
C THR A 69 12.21 32.33 -23.11
N HIS A 70 12.53 31.58 -24.17
CA HIS A 70 12.34 32.03 -25.56
C HIS A 70 11.13 31.35 -26.23
N GLU A 71 10.99 30.03 -26.09
CA GLU A 71 9.97 29.21 -26.77
C GLU A 71 8.97 28.62 -25.77
N GLN A 72 8.42 29.51 -24.95
CA GLN A 72 7.43 29.19 -23.93
C GLN A 72 6.06 28.77 -24.50
N ASP A 73 5.79 29.11 -25.75
CA ASP A 73 4.54 28.77 -26.44
C ASP A 73 4.36 27.27 -26.65
N VAL A 74 5.44 26.49 -26.57
CA VAL A 74 5.39 25.03 -26.52
C VAL A 74 4.54 24.51 -25.36
N PHE A 75 4.37 25.28 -24.28
CA PHE A 75 3.50 24.92 -23.15
C PHE A 75 2.05 25.34 -23.32
N ASN A 76 1.71 26.20 -24.29
CA ASN A 76 0.34 26.68 -24.45
C ASN A 76 -0.64 25.51 -24.59
N HIS A 77 -1.70 25.54 -23.78
CA HIS A 77 -2.78 24.55 -23.78
C HIS A 77 -2.28 23.10 -23.59
N ALA A 78 -1.21 22.90 -22.83
CA ALA A 78 -0.85 21.56 -22.39
C ALA A 78 -1.98 20.97 -21.53
N ASP A 79 -2.37 19.72 -21.79
CA ASP A 79 -3.33 19.00 -20.96
C ASP A 79 -2.60 18.20 -19.87
N LEU A 80 -1.43 17.64 -20.19
CA LEU A 80 -0.58 16.88 -19.27
C LEU A 80 0.90 17.22 -19.47
N VAL A 81 1.60 17.45 -18.36
CA VAL A 81 3.05 17.67 -18.32
C VAL A 81 3.69 16.59 -17.45
N LEU A 82 4.52 15.75 -18.08
CA LEU A 82 5.32 14.74 -17.41
C LEU A 82 6.75 15.27 -17.25
N ILE A 83 7.14 15.52 -16.00
CA ILE A 83 8.45 16.04 -15.65
C ILE A 83 9.31 14.87 -15.19
N PHE A 84 10.48 14.68 -15.80
CA PHE A 84 11.42 13.63 -15.42
C PHE A 84 12.66 14.25 -14.79
N LEU A 85 12.98 13.84 -13.56
CA LEU A 85 14.19 14.26 -12.84
C LEU A 85 15.11 13.06 -12.59
N ASP A 86 16.40 13.21 -12.84
CA ASP A 86 17.39 12.16 -12.53
C ASP A 86 17.79 12.29 -11.06
N VAL A 87 17.24 11.46 -10.18
CA VAL A 87 17.54 11.55 -8.75
C VAL A 87 18.91 11.01 -8.37
N SER A 88 19.62 10.36 -9.30
CA SER A 88 20.97 9.87 -9.08
C SER A 88 22.04 10.96 -9.18
N SER A 89 21.70 12.14 -9.73
CA SER A 89 22.67 13.22 -9.91
C SER A 89 22.05 14.62 -9.82
N LYS A 90 22.69 15.53 -9.06
CA LYS A 90 22.33 16.96 -8.98
C LYS A 90 20.83 17.24 -8.71
N TRP A 91 20.16 16.38 -7.94
CA TRP A 91 18.70 16.41 -7.78
C TRP A 91 18.20 17.73 -7.18
N GLU A 92 19.00 18.41 -6.36
CA GLU A 92 18.67 19.72 -5.77
C GLU A 92 18.43 20.77 -6.85
N THR A 93 19.40 20.96 -7.75
CA THR A 93 19.28 21.91 -8.87
C THR A 93 18.16 21.54 -9.86
N GLN A 94 17.84 20.25 -9.95
CA GLN A 94 16.73 19.79 -10.79
C GLN A 94 15.36 20.13 -10.18
N ILE A 95 15.26 20.21 -8.85
CA ILE A 95 14.05 20.67 -8.17
C ILE A 95 13.87 22.19 -8.34
N GLU A 96 14.95 22.97 -8.31
CA GLU A 96 14.91 24.41 -8.63
C GLU A 96 14.35 24.64 -10.04
N PHE A 97 14.77 23.83 -11.02
CA PHE A 97 14.19 23.83 -12.36
C PHE A 97 12.67 23.60 -12.38
N VAL A 98 12.14 22.74 -11.49
CA VAL A 98 10.69 22.51 -11.39
C VAL A 98 9.97 23.76 -10.88
N GLU A 99 10.56 24.47 -9.92
CA GLU A 99 10.01 25.72 -9.39
C GLU A 99 9.87 26.76 -10.52
N ASP A 100 10.92 26.96 -11.34
CA ASP A 100 10.90 27.86 -12.50
C ASP A 100 9.86 27.42 -13.55
N LEU A 101 9.76 26.12 -13.81
CA LEU A 101 8.78 25.57 -14.75
C LEU A 101 7.34 25.80 -14.27
N PHE A 102 7.07 25.73 -12.96
CA PHE A 102 5.74 26.01 -12.44
C PHE A 102 5.32 27.46 -12.66
N GLU A 103 6.22 28.43 -12.48
CA GLU A 103 5.90 29.83 -12.77
C GLU A 103 5.47 30.04 -14.24
N LEU A 104 6.08 29.28 -15.14
CA LEU A 104 5.73 29.28 -16.56
C LEU A 104 4.38 28.62 -16.82
N LEU A 105 4.17 27.42 -16.27
CA LEU A 105 2.94 26.65 -16.47
C LEU A 105 1.71 27.41 -15.97
N ILE A 106 1.79 28.19 -14.88
CA ILE A 106 0.66 28.99 -14.38
C ILE A 106 0.15 29.94 -15.46
N LYS A 107 1.08 30.52 -16.23
CA LYS A 107 0.78 31.53 -17.25
C LYS A 107 0.30 30.90 -18.56
N ARG A 108 0.81 29.71 -18.90
CA ARG A 108 0.67 29.10 -20.23
C ARG A 108 -0.30 27.91 -20.28
N ALA A 109 -0.39 27.16 -19.20
CA ALA A 109 -1.23 25.97 -19.08
C ALA A 109 -1.74 25.79 -17.62
N PRO A 110 -2.52 26.75 -17.09
CA PRO A 110 -3.02 26.69 -15.71
C PRO A 110 -3.91 25.46 -15.41
N GLY A 111 -4.49 24.84 -16.44
CA GLY A 111 -5.31 23.63 -16.31
C GLY A 111 -4.55 22.33 -16.57
N ALA A 112 -3.25 22.37 -16.83
CA ALA A 112 -2.47 21.16 -17.08
C ALA A 112 -2.38 20.29 -15.83
N LYS A 113 -2.57 18.98 -15.99
CA LYS A 113 -2.18 18.01 -14.98
C LYS A 113 -0.65 17.87 -15.00
N VAL A 114 -0.04 17.76 -13.83
CA VAL A 114 1.42 17.67 -13.70
C VAL A 114 1.80 16.46 -12.88
N THR A 115 2.67 15.62 -13.44
CA THR A 115 3.22 14.45 -12.75
C THR A 115 4.74 14.47 -12.87
N ILE A 116 5.41 14.29 -11.73
CA ILE A 116 6.88 14.31 -11.63
C ILE A 116 7.41 12.91 -11.37
N PHE A 117 8.21 12.39 -12.29
CA PHE A 117 8.91 11.14 -12.14
C PHE A 117 10.34 11.41 -11.66
N LEU A 118 10.58 11.06 -10.39
CA LEU A 118 11.89 11.01 -9.75
C LEU A 118 12.60 9.73 -10.24
N HIS A 119 13.22 9.82 -11.41
CA HIS A 119 13.68 8.71 -12.21
C HIS A 119 15.10 8.24 -11.86
N LYS A 120 15.42 6.99 -12.24
CA LYS A 120 16.65 6.26 -11.88
C LYS A 120 16.82 6.07 -10.37
N THR A 121 15.71 5.88 -9.67
CA THR A 121 15.71 5.68 -8.21
C THR A 121 16.46 4.41 -7.77
N ASP A 122 16.66 3.46 -8.67
CA ASP A 122 17.43 2.23 -8.45
C ASP A 122 18.92 2.52 -8.15
N LEU A 123 19.42 3.69 -8.56
CA LEU A 123 20.79 4.13 -8.33
C LEU A 123 20.96 4.92 -7.02
N VAL A 124 19.87 5.14 -6.27
CA VAL A 124 19.83 6.05 -5.13
C VAL A 124 19.59 5.29 -3.83
N LYS A 125 20.40 5.58 -2.81
CA LYS A 125 20.25 4.98 -1.48
C LYS A 125 19.00 5.52 -0.76
N PRO A 126 18.37 4.72 0.13
CA PRO A 126 17.16 5.14 0.85
C PRO A 126 17.28 6.48 1.58
N GLU A 127 18.44 6.80 2.16
CA GLU A 127 18.64 8.05 2.90
C GLU A 127 18.54 9.29 1.99
N ILE A 128 18.99 9.17 0.74
CA ILE A 128 18.87 10.25 -0.25
C ILE A 128 17.41 10.34 -0.73
N GLN A 129 16.71 9.22 -0.88
CA GLN A 129 15.28 9.22 -1.22
C GLN A 129 14.45 9.95 -0.16
N ASP A 130 14.77 9.77 1.13
CA ASP A 130 14.10 10.50 2.24
C ASP A 130 14.33 12.01 2.15
N LEU A 131 15.56 12.45 1.83
CA LEU A 131 15.88 13.86 1.64
C LEU A 131 15.11 14.47 0.46
N ILE A 132 15.09 13.78 -0.68
CA ILE A 132 14.33 14.19 -1.86
C ILE A 132 12.84 14.26 -1.53
N MET A 133 12.30 13.26 -0.82
CA MET A 133 10.90 13.22 -0.41
C MET A 133 10.55 14.42 0.47
N GLY A 134 11.42 14.78 1.41
CA GLY A 134 11.28 15.98 2.24
C GLY A 134 11.22 17.26 1.40
N ARG A 135 12.14 17.43 0.44
CA ARG A 135 12.18 18.59 -0.45
C ARG A 135 10.95 18.66 -1.36
N MET A 136 10.57 17.55 -2.00
CA MET A 136 9.39 17.47 -2.87
C MET A 136 8.09 17.70 -2.11
N THR A 137 7.98 17.22 -0.87
CA THR A 137 6.83 17.51 -0.01
C THR A 137 6.78 18.99 0.35
N GLY A 138 7.93 19.63 0.60
CA GLY A 138 8.02 21.07 0.78
C GLY A 138 7.57 21.84 -0.47
N LEU A 139 8.06 21.45 -1.64
CA LEU A 139 7.65 22.02 -2.93
C LEU A 139 6.14 21.88 -3.13
N ARG A 140 5.56 20.70 -2.91
CA ARG A 140 4.12 20.46 -3.05
C ARG A 140 3.28 21.37 -2.15
N LYS A 141 3.73 21.65 -0.92
CA LYS A 141 3.02 22.54 0.01
C LYS A 141 3.05 24.01 -0.43
N ASN A 142 4.13 24.43 -1.09
CA ASN A 142 4.35 25.83 -1.47
C ASN A 142 4.02 26.09 -2.96
N SER A 143 3.68 25.03 -3.71
CA SER A 143 3.44 25.09 -5.13
C SER A 143 2.04 25.64 -5.44
N PRO A 144 1.91 26.52 -6.45
CA PRO A 144 0.62 26.97 -6.96
C PRO A 144 -0.10 25.90 -7.80
N PHE A 145 0.59 24.81 -8.18
CA PHE A 145 0.02 23.65 -8.85
C PHE A 145 -0.17 22.47 -7.91
N LEU A 146 -1.31 21.78 -8.08
CA LEU A 146 -1.45 20.41 -7.61
C LEU A 146 -0.67 19.50 -8.58
N PHE A 147 0.30 18.77 -8.04
CA PHE A 147 1.05 17.78 -8.78
C PHE A 147 1.30 16.55 -7.90
N ASP A 148 1.49 15.41 -8.57
CA ASP A 148 1.96 14.18 -7.94
C ASP A 148 3.40 13.90 -8.32
N PHE A 149 4.12 13.20 -7.45
CA PHE A 149 5.50 12.84 -7.69
C PHE A 149 5.79 11.42 -7.23
N HIS A 150 6.61 10.71 -7.99
CA HIS A 150 6.86 9.29 -7.76
C HIS A 150 8.31 8.90 -8.07
N PHE A 151 8.90 8.10 -7.19
CA PHE A 151 10.16 7.42 -7.45
C PHE A 151 9.97 6.31 -8.48
N THR A 152 10.74 6.36 -9.55
CA THR A 152 10.60 5.46 -10.71
C THR A 152 11.95 5.01 -11.25
N SER A 153 11.94 3.88 -11.95
CA SER A 153 13.05 3.41 -12.77
C SER A 153 12.54 2.45 -13.83
N ILE A 154 13.25 2.34 -14.95
CA ILE A 154 13.02 1.31 -15.97
C ILE A 154 13.69 -0.03 -15.64
N VAL A 155 14.41 -0.11 -14.51
CA VAL A 155 15.19 -1.29 -14.12
C VAL A 155 14.43 -2.17 -13.13
N GLY A 156 14.40 -3.47 -13.40
CA GLY A 156 14.02 -4.52 -12.45
C GLY A 156 12.65 -4.29 -11.80
N ASN A 157 12.60 -4.39 -10.48
CA ASN A 157 11.36 -4.36 -9.69
C ASN A 157 10.66 -2.98 -9.68
N PHE A 158 11.32 -1.92 -10.15
CA PHE A 158 10.74 -0.58 -10.22
C PHE A 158 9.90 -0.35 -11.47
N PHE A 159 10.20 -1.06 -12.56
CA PHE A 159 9.55 -0.82 -13.86
C PHE A 159 8.05 -1.05 -13.85
N PRO A 160 7.50 -2.10 -13.21
CA PRO A 160 6.05 -2.31 -13.19
C PRO A 160 5.29 -1.20 -12.45
N LYS A 161 5.84 -0.73 -11.31
CA LYS A 161 5.28 0.43 -10.59
C LYS A 161 5.32 1.68 -11.46
N PHE A 162 6.44 1.90 -12.17
CA PHE A 162 6.54 3.03 -13.08
C PHE A 162 5.51 2.93 -14.22
N LEU A 163 5.32 1.75 -14.78
CA LEU A 163 4.34 1.49 -15.82
C LEU A 163 2.92 1.77 -15.35
N ASP A 164 2.56 1.34 -14.14
CA ASP A 164 1.25 1.62 -13.54
C ASP A 164 1.01 3.13 -13.39
N LEU A 165 1.97 3.85 -12.81
CA LEU A 165 1.91 5.31 -12.63
C LEU A 165 1.88 6.09 -13.94
N PHE A 166 2.61 5.61 -14.95
CA PHE A 166 2.58 6.20 -16.28
C PHE A 166 1.20 6.04 -16.92
N PHE A 167 0.63 4.83 -16.87
CA PHE A 167 -0.73 4.59 -17.36
C PHE A 167 -1.76 5.41 -16.59
N GLU A 168 -1.67 5.49 -15.27
CA GLU A 168 -2.54 6.34 -14.45
C GLU A 168 -2.48 7.80 -14.90
N SER A 169 -1.27 8.33 -15.14
CA SER A 169 -1.08 9.69 -15.66
C SER A 169 -1.74 9.88 -17.02
N MET A 170 -1.64 8.88 -17.91
CA MET A 170 -2.27 8.89 -19.23
C MET A 170 -3.79 8.72 -19.17
N PHE A 171 -4.35 7.95 -18.24
CA PHE A 171 -5.80 7.84 -18.05
C PHE A 171 -6.39 9.12 -17.50
N ASN A 172 -5.67 9.79 -16.59
CA ASN A 172 -6.03 11.11 -16.09
C ASN A 172 -6.07 12.18 -17.20
N LEU A 173 -5.37 11.99 -18.32
CA LEU A 173 -5.49 12.87 -19.48
C LEU A 173 -6.86 12.73 -20.19
N HIS A 174 -7.44 11.52 -20.17
CA HIS A 174 -8.66 11.20 -20.91
C HIS A 174 -9.95 11.41 -20.09
N ILE A 175 -9.93 11.06 -18.79
CA ILE A 175 -11.12 11.11 -17.92
C ILE A 175 -11.04 12.39 -17.06
N PRO A 176 -11.83 13.44 -17.35
CA PRO A 176 -11.74 14.71 -16.62
C PRO A 176 -12.44 14.68 -15.26
N ASP A 177 -13.28 13.66 -15.00
CA ASP A 177 -14.24 13.66 -13.91
C ASP A 177 -13.71 12.89 -12.68
N GLU A 178 -13.66 13.57 -11.53
CA GLU A 178 -13.18 13.03 -10.25
C GLU A 178 -14.00 11.83 -9.75
N SER A 179 -15.20 11.64 -10.31
CA SER A 179 -16.11 10.52 -10.03
C SER A 179 -15.53 9.14 -10.41
N TYR A 180 -14.45 9.08 -11.19
CA TYR A 180 -13.79 7.85 -11.62
C TYR A 180 -12.54 7.49 -10.81
N ALA A 181 -12.15 8.26 -9.79
CA ALA A 181 -11.01 7.94 -8.92
C ALA A 181 -11.05 6.52 -8.29
N PRO A 182 -12.22 5.96 -7.89
CA PRO A 182 -12.31 4.57 -7.40
C PRO A 182 -12.12 3.52 -8.52
N ILE A 183 -12.27 3.91 -9.78
CA ILE A 183 -12.16 3.02 -10.96
C ILE A 183 -10.69 2.86 -11.38
N VAL A 184 -9.79 3.74 -10.93
CA VAL A 184 -8.33 3.61 -11.06
C VAL A 184 -7.75 2.66 -9.98
N GLN A 185 -8.33 1.47 -9.83
CA GLN A 185 -7.52 0.32 -9.37
C GLN A 185 -6.37 0.15 -10.37
N SER A 186 -5.16 -0.17 -9.88
CA SER A 186 -3.92 -0.16 -10.68
C SER A 186 -4.20 -0.63 -12.10
N SER A 187 -4.03 0.28 -13.06
CA SER A 187 -4.33 0.02 -14.47
C SER A 187 -3.58 -1.25 -14.92
N LEU A 188 -2.42 -1.48 -14.31
CA LEU A 188 -1.64 -2.69 -14.46
C LEU A 188 -2.33 -3.98 -14.00
N HIS A 189 -3.07 -3.97 -12.89
CA HIS A 189 -3.83 -5.14 -12.45
C HIS A 189 -4.96 -5.49 -13.42
N ARG A 190 -5.70 -4.48 -13.91
CA ARG A 190 -6.74 -4.71 -14.93
C ARG A 190 -6.15 -5.25 -16.23
N ILE A 191 -5.03 -4.67 -16.69
CA ILE A 191 -4.29 -5.19 -17.84
C ILE A 191 -3.87 -6.64 -17.58
N TYR A 192 -3.31 -6.95 -16.41
CA TYR A 192 -2.93 -8.31 -16.05
C TYR A 192 -4.12 -9.28 -16.08
N GLN A 193 -5.27 -8.91 -15.51
CA GLN A 193 -6.45 -9.77 -15.53
C GLN A 193 -6.93 -10.03 -16.97
N ILE A 194 -7.02 -9.00 -17.80
CA ILE A 194 -7.39 -9.13 -19.23
C ILE A 194 -6.43 -10.10 -19.93
N LEU A 195 -5.12 -9.86 -19.81
CA LEU A 195 -4.11 -10.71 -20.45
C LEU A 195 -4.10 -12.12 -19.85
N HIS A 196 -4.38 -12.29 -18.56
CA HIS A 196 -4.49 -13.58 -17.90
C HIS A 196 -5.65 -14.41 -18.46
N HIS A 197 -6.83 -13.81 -18.59
CA HIS A 197 -7.98 -14.48 -19.18
C HIS A 197 -7.65 -14.91 -20.62
N LEU A 198 -7.12 -14.00 -21.44
CA LEU A 198 -6.72 -14.29 -22.83
C LEU A 198 -5.65 -15.37 -22.92
N TYR A 199 -4.67 -15.36 -22.02
CA TYR A 199 -3.65 -16.40 -21.94
C TYR A 199 -4.26 -17.77 -21.62
N LYS A 200 -5.19 -17.83 -20.66
CA LYS A 200 -5.79 -19.08 -20.17
C LYS A 200 -6.79 -19.70 -21.15
N ASN A 201 -7.61 -18.88 -21.80
CA ASN A 201 -8.72 -19.37 -22.62
C ASN A 201 -8.49 -19.19 -24.12
N GLY A 202 -7.38 -18.56 -24.53
CA GLY A 202 -7.05 -18.33 -25.93
C GLY A 202 -7.82 -17.16 -26.53
N GLU A 203 -8.79 -17.47 -27.39
CA GLU A 203 -9.65 -16.48 -28.03
C GLU A 203 -10.95 -16.28 -27.22
N ILE A 204 -11.26 -15.04 -26.85
CA ILE A 204 -12.34 -14.71 -25.91
C ILE A 204 -13.17 -13.54 -26.42
N SER A 205 -14.48 -13.58 -26.21
CA SER A 205 -15.38 -12.48 -26.58
C SER A 205 -15.23 -11.25 -25.68
N GLU A 206 -15.51 -10.07 -26.23
CA GLU A 206 -15.53 -8.80 -25.49
C GLU A 206 -16.41 -8.87 -24.24
N ASN A 207 -17.64 -9.38 -24.38
CA ASN A 207 -18.59 -9.48 -23.28
C ASN A 207 -18.06 -10.32 -22.12
N TYR A 208 -17.32 -11.40 -22.42
CA TYR A 208 -16.68 -12.20 -21.36
C TYR A 208 -15.60 -11.39 -20.64
N LEU A 209 -14.76 -10.66 -21.37
CA LEU A 209 -13.74 -9.80 -20.75
C LEU A 209 -14.38 -8.71 -19.88
N LEU A 210 -15.46 -8.08 -20.33
CA LEU A 210 -16.18 -7.06 -19.55
C LEU A 210 -16.73 -7.63 -18.23
N ILE A 211 -17.39 -8.79 -18.28
CA ILE A 211 -18.01 -9.41 -17.10
C ILE A 211 -16.96 -9.90 -16.10
N GLU A 212 -15.98 -10.70 -16.57
CA GLU A 212 -15.01 -11.34 -15.67
C GLU A 212 -14.05 -10.35 -15.01
N ASN A 213 -13.75 -9.23 -15.70
CA ASN A 213 -12.86 -8.20 -15.19
C ASN A 213 -13.61 -7.02 -14.56
N ASN A 214 -14.94 -7.13 -14.41
CA ASN A 214 -15.82 -6.08 -13.89
C ASN A 214 -15.55 -4.71 -14.56
N LEU A 215 -15.50 -4.69 -15.89
CA LEU A 215 -15.24 -3.51 -16.72
C LEU A 215 -16.53 -3.01 -17.37
N THR A 216 -16.68 -1.69 -17.42
CA THR A 216 -17.66 -1.07 -18.31
C THR A 216 -17.07 -0.93 -19.72
N PRO A 217 -17.91 -0.87 -20.78
CA PRO A 217 -17.44 -0.62 -22.14
C PRO A 217 -16.56 0.64 -22.26
N ASP A 218 -16.92 1.72 -21.56
CA ASP A 218 -16.18 2.99 -21.60
C ASP A 218 -14.78 2.89 -20.98
N VAL A 219 -14.58 2.00 -20.01
CA VAL A 219 -13.26 1.74 -19.39
C VAL A 219 -12.46 0.75 -20.24
N PHE A 220 -13.11 -0.27 -20.80
CA PHE A 220 -12.44 -1.29 -21.60
C PHE A 220 -11.96 -0.74 -22.95
N LYS A 221 -12.73 0.13 -23.61
CA LYS A 221 -12.37 0.69 -24.91
C LYS A 221 -10.97 1.32 -24.93
N PRO A 222 -10.59 2.24 -24.02
CA PRO A 222 -9.26 2.83 -24.05
C PRO A 222 -8.15 1.82 -23.69
N LEU A 223 -8.41 0.88 -22.78
CA LEU A 223 -7.49 -0.22 -22.47
C LEU A 223 -7.24 -1.09 -23.70
N LYS A 224 -8.31 -1.52 -24.38
CA LYS A 224 -8.25 -2.34 -25.59
C LYS A 224 -7.33 -1.72 -26.62
N GLU A 225 -7.53 -0.44 -26.95
CA GLU A 225 -6.77 0.22 -28.00
C GLU A 225 -5.28 0.36 -27.66
N VAL A 226 -4.96 0.63 -26.39
CA VAL A 226 -3.58 0.60 -25.91
C VAL A 226 -2.98 -0.79 -26.10
N LEU A 227 -3.69 -1.83 -25.67
CA LEU A 227 -3.24 -3.22 -25.80
C LEU A 227 -3.07 -3.64 -27.27
N MET A 228 -3.93 -3.18 -28.17
CA MET A 228 -3.83 -3.45 -29.61
C MET A 228 -2.63 -2.73 -30.25
N LYS A 229 -2.42 -1.44 -29.92
CA LYS A 229 -1.27 -0.67 -30.42
C LYS A 229 0.07 -1.22 -29.97
N LEU A 230 0.15 -1.64 -28.70
CA LEU A 230 1.32 -2.33 -28.16
C LEU A 230 1.50 -3.74 -28.74
N GLN A 231 0.57 -4.18 -29.60
CA GLN A 231 0.53 -5.51 -30.20
C GLN A 231 0.48 -6.61 -29.13
N PHE A 232 -0.18 -6.34 -28.01
CA PHE A 232 -0.39 -7.31 -26.95
C PHE A 232 -1.58 -8.22 -27.25
N ILE A 233 -2.62 -7.67 -27.87
CA ILE A 233 -3.80 -8.41 -28.28
C ILE A 233 -4.11 -8.14 -29.76
N SER A 234 -4.82 -9.07 -30.40
CA SER A 234 -5.47 -8.88 -31.71
C SER A 234 -6.97 -9.02 -31.57
N GLU A 235 -7.70 -8.40 -32.48
CA GLU A 235 -9.17 -8.40 -32.53
C GLU A 235 -9.64 -9.14 -33.79
N THR A 236 -10.64 -10.02 -33.62
CA THR A 236 -11.32 -10.73 -34.70
C THR A 236 -12.82 -10.38 -34.63
N PRO A 237 -13.40 -9.74 -35.65
CA PRO A 237 -14.83 -9.45 -35.65
C PRO A 237 -15.65 -10.74 -35.78
N THR A 238 -16.78 -10.79 -35.07
CA THR A 238 -17.73 -11.92 -35.06
C THR A 238 -19.16 -11.43 -35.27
N THR A 239 -20.11 -12.35 -35.46
CA THR A 239 -21.54 -12.00 -35.59
C THR A 239 -22.15 -11.40 -34.33
N SER A 240 -21.53 -11.59 -33.17
CA SER A 240 -22.03 -11.16 -31.85
C SER A 240 -21.17 -10.08 -31.18
N GLY A 241 -20.23 -9.48 -31.91
CA GLY A 241 -19.28 -8.49 -31.38
C GLY A 241 -17.84 -8.82 -31.77
N HIS A 242 -16.90 -8.64 -30.85
CA HIS A 242 -15.48 -8.84 -31.10
C HIS A 242 -14.92 -9.96 -30.22
N ASN A 243 -14.02 -10.74 -30.80
CA ASN A 243 -13.17 -11.67 -30.06
C ASN A 243 -11.75 -11.12 -30.00
N TYR A 244 -11.05 -11.44 -28.92
CA TYR A 244 -9.68 -11.03 -28.68
C TYR A 244 -8.78 -12.23 -28.47
N GLN A 245 -7.55 -12.14 -28.95
CA GLN A 245 -6.53 -13.16 -28.75
C GLN A 245 -5.21 -12.51 -28.31
N LEU A 246 -4.51 -13.17 -27.39
CA LEU A 246 -3.19 -12.75 -26.92
C LEU A 246 -2.10 -12.98 -27.99
N GLN A 247 -1.41 -11.91 -28.38
CA GLN A 247 -0.27 -11.94 -29.29
C GLN A 247 1.03 -12.30 -28.56
N GLN A 248 2.12 -12.58 -29.29
CA GLN A 248 3.38 -13.00 -28.66
C GLN A 248 3.94 -11.92 -27.70
N LYS A 249 3.97 -10.65 -28.12
CA LYS A 249 4.38 -9.54 -27.24
C LYS A 249 3.51 -9.43 -25.99
N GLY A 250 2.20 -9.69 -26.13
CA GLY A 250 1.26 -9.72 -25.00
C GLY A 250 1.51 -10.90 -24.06
N LYS A 251 1.92 -12.07 -24.57
CA LYS A 251 2.36 -13.21 -23.75
C LYS A 251 3.62 -12.86 -22.96
N ASP A 252 4.61 -12.29 -23.63
CA ASP A 252 5.87 -11.88 -22.99
C ASP A 252 5.60 -10.86 -21.88
N PHE A 253 4.74 -9.88 -22.16
CA PHE A 253 4.32 -8.88 -21.17
C PHE A 253 3.46 -9.46 -20.05
N TYR A 254 2.55 -10.39 -20.36
CA TYR A 254 1.76 -11.11 -19.36
C TYR A 254 2.67 -11.85 -18.37
N PHE A 255 3.68 -12.58 -18.85
CA PHE A 255 4.63 -13.27 -17.97
C PHE A 255 5.49 -12.29 -17.17
N PHE A 256 5.87 -11.16 -17.77
CA PHE A 256 6.57 -10.10 -17.06
C PHE A 256 5.75 -9.56 -15.88
N ILE A 257 4.49 -9.19 -16.11
CA ILE A 257 3.61 -8.68 -15.05
C ILE A 257 3.23 -9.78 -14.05
N LYS A 258 2.99 -11.00 -14.53
CA LYS A 258 2.71 -12.15 -13.67
C LYS A 258 3.85 -12.36 -12.69
N ASN A 259 5.09 -12.41 -13.17
CA ASN A 259 6.26 -12.53 -12.32
C ASN A 259 6.38 -11.33 -11.37
N TYR A 260 6.00 -10.12 -11.79
CA TYR A 260 5.95 -8.97 -10.89
C TYR A 260 4.94 -9.15 -9.75
N PHE A 261 3.68 -9.49 -10.05
CA PHE A 261 2.67 -9.76 -9.01
C PHE A 261 3.06 -10.96 -8.15
N GLU A 262 3.67 -11.98 -8.74
CA GLU A 262 4.25 -13.09 -8.01
C GLU A 262 5.40 -12.62 -7.11
N THR A 263 6.28 -11.70 -7.52
CA THR A 263 7.34 -11.16 -6.64
C THR A 263 6.82 -10.24 -5.54
N LEU A 264 5.67 -9.59 -5.75
CA LEU A 264 4.97 -8.81 -4.71
C LEU A 264 4.29 -9.71 -3.69
N THR A 265 3.79 -10.87 -4.13
CA THR A 265 3.09 -11.86 -3.29
C THR A 265 4.03 -12.94 -2.75
N GLU A 266 5.20 -13.10 -3.36
CA GLU A 266 6.29 -13.92 -2.86
C GLU A 266 6.87 -13.17 -1.66
N PRO A 267 6.81 -13.75 -0.45
CA PRO A 267 7.46 -13.15 0.69
C PRO A 267 8.95 -13.03 0.34
N VAL A 268 9.44 -11.78 0.31
CA VAL A 268 10.81 -11.37 -0.04
C VAL A 268 11.78 -12.54 0.18
N ALA A 269 12.33 -13.06 -0.90
CA ALA A 269 13.25 -14.19 -0.92
C ALA A 269 14.61 -13.85 -0.28
N GLY A 270 14.59 -13.41 0.97
CA GLY A 270 15.69 -13.42 1.92
C GLY A 270 15.46 -14.55 2.89
N LYS A 271 15.96 -15.74 2.52
CA LYS A 271 15.81 -17.04 3.20
C LYS A 271 14.38 -17.57 3.14
N LYS A 272 14.22 -18.81 2.67
CA LYS A 272 13.12 -19.69 3.08
C LYS A 272 13.18 -19.79 4.60
N LYS A 273 12.55 -18.82 5.24
CA LYS A 273 12.13 -18.90 6.62
C LYS A 273 11.23 -20.14 6.64
N SER A 274 11.72 -21.17 7.30
CA SER A 274 11.00 -22.41 7.50
C SER A 274 9.57 -22.10 8.00
N GLU A 275 8.62 -23.02 7.91
CA GLU A 275 7.31 -22.85 8.55
C GLU A 275 7.46 -22.49 10.06
N LYS A 276 8.59 -22.89 10.66
CA LYS A 276 9.09 -22.48 11.98
C LYS A 276 9.47 -20.99 12.12
N ASP A 277 9.82 -20.30 11.06
CA ASP A 277 10.16 -18.88 11.02
C ASP A 277 8.99 -17.97 10.59
N ARG A 278 7.93 -18.50 9.96
CA ARG A 278 6.62 -17.82 9.89
C ARG A 278 6.01 -17.68 11.29
N ASN A 279 6.25 -18.67 12.15
CA ASN A 279 5.94 -18.59 13.59
C ASN A 279 6.87 -17.67 14.39
N LYS A 280 7.90 -17.09 13.75
CA LYS A 280 8.60 -15.90 14.28
C LYS A 280 8.10 -14.68 13.51
N ARG A 281 6.81 -14.36 13.71
CA ARG A 281 6.32 -12.99 13.49
C ARG A 281 7.33 -12.04 14.13
N LYS A 282 7.58 -10.87 13.52
CA LYS A 282 8.16 -9.79 14.31
C LYS A 282 7.08 -9.45 15.35
N LEU A 283 7.10 -10.11 16.51
CA LEU A 283 6.22 -9.90 17.68
C LEU A 283 6.38 -8.46 18.19
N GLY A 284 5.87 -7.53 17.40
CA GLY A 284 6.23 -6.14 17.46
C GLY A 284 5.11 -5.29 18.01
N GLU A 285 3.94 -5.46 17.39
CA GLU A 285 2.83 -4.53 17.44
C GLU A 285 1.59 -5.25 17.96
N SER A 286 0.88 -4.60 18.88
CA SER A 286 -0.31 -5.16 19.50
C SER A 286 -1.55 -4.96 18.64
N ILE A 287 -1.57 -3.89 17.86
CA ILE A 287 -2.59 -3.52 16.89
C ILE A 287 -1.90 -3.52 15.53
N LEU A 288 -2.46 -4.25 14.58
CA LEU A 288 -1.94 -4.46 13.22
C LEU A 288 -2.53 -3.45 12.23
N GLY A 289 -3.73 -2.95 12.52
CA GLY A 289 -4.40 -1.94 11.71
C GLY A 289 -5.79 -1.60 12.22
N VAL A 290 -6.41 -0.62 11.56
CA VAL A 290 -7.77 -0.19 11.84
C VAL A 290 -8.52 0.11 10.55
N ILE A 291 -9.77 -0.32 10.49
CA ILE A 291 -10.73 0.14 9.48
C ILE A 291 -11.73 1.06 10.16
N ILE A 292 -11.99 2.22 9.54
CA ILE A 292 -13.10 3.09 9.92
C ILE A 292 -14.17 3.02 8.83
N SER A 293 -15.39 2.68 9.21
CA SER A 293 -16.53 2.67 8.30
C SER A 293 -17.75 3.31 8.95
N ASP A 294 -18.73 3.71 8.16
CA ASP A 294 -20.03 4.12 8.69
C ASP A 294 -20.97 2.93 8.93
N ASN A 295 -22.17 3.23 9.41
CA ASN A 295 -23.18 2.24 9.74
C ASN A 295 -23.88 1.58 8.54
N ILE A 296 -23.56 2.00 7.31
CA ILE A 296 -24.02 1.35 6.08
C ILE A 296 -22.89 0.62 5.36
N GLY A 297 -21.68 0.63 5.92
CA GLY A 297 -20.53 -0.15 5.42
C GLY A 297 -19.66 0.61 4.43
N ARG A 298 -19.87 1.93 4.26
CA ARG A 298 -18.94 2.76 3.48
C ARG A 298 -17.66 2.92 4.28
N GLU A 299 -16.55 2.57 3.67
CA GLU A 299 -15.23 2.74 4.26
C GLU A 299 -14.79 4.21 4.19
N LEU A 300 -14.42 4.77 5.33
CA LEU A 300 -13.77 6.07 5.41
C LEU A 300 -12.26 5.94 5.19
N CYS A 301 -11.62 5.00 5.89
CA CYS A 301 -10.21 4.68 5.68
C CYS A 301 -9.78 3.36 6.31
N ILE A 302 -8.75 2.77 5.71
CA ILE A 302 -7.89 1.74 6.30
C ILE A 302 -6.54 2.35 6.69
N ILE A 303 -6.00 1.90 7.82
CA ILE A 303 -4.65 2.21 8.29
C ILE A 303 -4.00 0.91 8.75
N GLU A 304 -2.78 0.67 8.30
CA GLU A 304 -1.93 -0.41 8.79
C GLU A 304 -0.78 0.18 9.60
N THR A 305 -0.36 -0.53 10.65
CA THR A 305 0.77 -0.09 11.49
C THR A 305 2.11 -0.42 10.85
N SER A 306 2.14 -1.49 10.06
CA SER A 306 3.24 -1.89 9.20
C SER A 306 2.74 -2.11 7.77
N ALA A 307 3.56 -1.77 6.77
CA ALA A 307 3.15 -1.83 5.37
C ALA A 307 2.71 -3.25 4.97
N ASN A 308 1.47 -3.38 4.48
CA ASN A 308 0.82 -4.60 4.02
C ASN A 308 0.63 -5.69 5.08
N GLU A 309 0.93 -5.46 6.36
CA GLU A 309 0.84 -6.52 7.37
C GLU A 309 -0.61 -7.00 7.56
N LEU A 310 -1.57 -6.08 7.61
CA LEU A 310 -2.98 -6.44 7.75
C LEU A 310 -3.48 -7.11 6.48
N PHE A 311 -3.16 -6.56 5.30
CA PHE A 311 -3.57 -7.14 4.03
C PHE A 311 -3.00 -8.53 3.82
N ASP A 312 -1.72 -8.76 4.14
CA ASP A 312 -1.07 -10.07 4.02
C ASP A 312 -1.77 -11.11 4.89
N ILE A 313 -2.22 -10.73 6.09
CA ILE A 313 -2.89 -11.66 6.99
C ILE A 313 -4.35 -11.89 6.58
N LEU A 314 -5.01 -10.88 6.03
CA LEU A 314 -6.35 -11.01 5.46
C LEU A 314 -6.35 -11.69 4.09
N ASN A 315 -5.22 -11.81 3.41
CA ASN A 315 -5.10 -12.48 2.12
C ASN A 315 -5.19 -14.00 2.26
N VAL A 316 -6.41 -14.50 2.47
CA VAL A 316 -6.71 -15.93 2.55
C VAL A 316 -6.74 -16.51 1.12
N LYS A 317 -5.69 -17.29 0.78
CA LYS A 317 -5.56 -18.18 -0.39
C LYS A 317 -6.55 -17.91 -1.53
N GLY A 318 -6.30 -16.83 -2.29
CA GLY A 318 -6.96 -16.57 -3.57
C GLY A 318 -8.13 -15.57 -3.51
N ILE A 319 -8.45 -15.01 -2.35
CA ILE A 319 -9.36 -13.87 -2.24
C ILE A 319 -8.53 -12.60 -2.22
N ASN A 320 -8.81 -11.68 -3.14
CA ASN A 320 -8.17 -10.35 -3.17
C ASN A 320 -8.35 -9.67 -1.80
N SER A 321 -7.25 -9.24 -1.19
CA SER A 321 -7.22 -8.63 0.14
C SER A 321 -8.10 -7.38 0.24
N ASP A 322 -8.21 -6.60 -0.85
CA ASP A 322 -9.10 -5.43 -0.91
C ASP A 322 -10.57 -5.82 -0.88
N ALA A 323 -10.94 -6.93 -1.54
CA ALA A 323 -12.30 -7.45 -1.51
C ALA A 323 -12.67 -7.96 -0.12
N MET A 324 -11.70 -8.56 0.59
CA MET A 324 -11.91 -9.05 1.95
C MET A 324 -12.07 -7.90 2.95
N VAL A 325 -11.28 -6.84 2.84
CA VAL A 325 -11.42 -5.65 3.69
C VAL A 325 -12.77 -4.95 3.50
N ASN A 326 -13.17 -4.74 2.24
CA ASN A 326 -14.50 -4.21 1.92
C ASN A 326 -15.62 -5.11 2.44
N PHE A 327 -15.45 -6.43 2.33
CA PHE A 327 -16.41 -7.40 2.85
C PHE A 327 -16.55 -7.30 4.37
N VAL A 328 -15.46 -7.08 5.13
CA VAL A 328 -15.52 -6.91 6.59
C VAL A 328 -16.40 -5.72 6.96
N SER A 329 -16.20 -4.55 6.33
CA SER A 329 -17.01 -3.36 6.59
C SER A 329 -18.49 -3.57 6.24
N MET A 330 -18.77 -4.16 5.08
CA MET A 330 -20.15 -4.45 4.65
C MET A 330 -20.84 -5.47 5.56
N PHE A 331 -20.15 -6.56 5.90
CA PHE A 331 -20.67 -7.63 6.74
C PHE A 331 -21.02 -7.12 8.14
N LEU A 332 -20.15 -6.31 8.74
CA LEU A 332 -20.41 -5.74 10.06
C LEU A 332 -21.61 -4.78 10.02
N SER A 333 -21.69 -3.91 9.03
CA SER A 333 -22.86 -3.04 8.86
C SER A 333 -24.16 -3.83 8.66
N ALA A 334 -24.12 -4.92 7.90
CA ALA A 334 -25.26 -5.83 7.76
C ALA A 334 -25.65 -6.44 9.11
N LEU A 335 -24.70 -6.97 9.89
CA LEU A 335 -24.95 -7.51 11.23
C LEU A 335 -25.59 -6.47 12.17
N PHE A 336 -25.11 -5.23 12.14
CA PHE A 336 -25.66 -4.15 12.96
C PHE A 336 -27.04 -3.68 12.53
N SER A 337 -27.37 -3.75 11.24
CA SER A 337 -28.73 -3.45 10.76
C SER A 337 -29.76 -4.47 11.23
N ILE A 338 -29.34 -5.73 11.45
CA ILE A 338 -30.19 -6.82 11.93
C ILE A 338 -30.44 -6.71 13.45
N ASN A 339 -29.47 -6.22 14.23
CA ASN A 339 -29.61 -6.09 15.69
C ASN A 339 -29.13 -4.71 16.21
N PRO A 340 -29.96 -3.67 16.06
CA PRO A 340 -29.60 -2.29 16.45
C PRO A 340 -29.57 -2.05 17.97
N THR A 341 -30.01 -3.02 18.79
CA THR A 341 -30.28 -2.88 20.24
C THR A 341 -29.07 -3.04 21.16
N ASN A 342 -27.85 -2.70 20.71
CA ASN A 342 -26.64 -2.46 21.53
C ASN A 342 -25.96 -3.66 22.23
N GLU A 343 -26.35 -4.93 22.05
CA GLU A 343 -25.65 -6.06 22.71
C GLU A 343 -24.49 -6.68 21.91
N LEU A 344 -24.13 -6.10 20.76
CA LEU A 344 -23.01 -6.56 19.94
C LEU A 344 -21.61 -6.23 20.49
N ALA A 345 -21.49 -5.44 21.57
CA ALA A 345 -20.20 -5.15 22.21
C ALA A 345 -19.45 -6.41 22.70
N ASN A 346 -20.14 -7.57 22.74
CA ASN A 346 -19.58 -8.88 23.07
C ASN A 346 -19.32 -9.77 21.84
N LEU A 347 -19.49 -9.30 20.59
CA LEU A 347 -19.07 -10.04 19.38
C LEU A 347 -17.57 -9.86 19.05
N THR A 348 -16.74 -9.77 20.09
CA THR A 348 -15.27 -9.84 19.98
C THR A 348 -14.76 -11.21 19.54
N GLU A 349 -15.64 -12.20 19.37
CA GLU A 349 -15.28 -13.59 19.10
C GLU A 349 -15.86 -14.14 17.78
N ILE A 350 -16.16 -13.32 16.77
CA ILE A 350 -16.38 -13.88 15.41
C ILE A 350 -15.01 -14.19 14.83
N LEU A 351 -14.37 -15.25 15.31
CA LEU A 351 -13.12 -15.76 14.73
C LEU A 351 -13.30 -15.87 13.21
N LEU A 352 -12.57 -15.05 12.46
CA LEU A 352 -12.40 -15.23 11.02
C LEU A 352 -11.68 -16.58 10.86
N LYS A 353 -12.45 -17.65 10.64
CA LYS A 353 -11.92 -19.01 10.54
C LYS A 353 -10.80 -19.04 9.49
N GLY A 354 -9.57 -19.27 9.94
CA GLY A 354 -8.40 -19.40 9.07
C GLY A 354 -7.38 -18.27 9.19
N THR A 355 -7.65 -17.21 9.96
CA THR A 355 -6.67 -16.14 10.23
C THR A 355 -6.27 -16.13 11.71
N GLU A 356 -4.97 -16.01 11.98
CA GLU A 356 -4.41 -15.82 13.32
C GLU A 356 -4.45 -14.33 13.73
N ILE A 357 -5.66 -13.73 13.71
CA ILE A 357 -5.93 -12.35 14.11
C ILE A 357 -7.22 -12.29 14.93
N ASP A 358 -7.17 -11.52 16.01
CA ASP A 358 -8.36 -11.06 16.72
C ASP A 358 -8.73 -9.66 16.27
N TYR A 359 -9.98 -9.24 16.48
CA TYR A 359 -10.36 -7.85 16.23
C TYR A 359 -11.24 -7.30 17.34
N TYR A 360 -11.20 -5.98 17.50
CA TYR A 360 -12.01 -5.24 18.44
C TYR A 360 -12.83 -4.19 17.71
N ILE A 361 -14.16 -4.31 17.79
CA ILE A 361 -15.08 -3.37 17.18
C ILE A 361 -15.53 -2.36 18.22
N LEU A 362 -15.36 -1.10 17.88
CA LEU A 362 -15.79 0.01 18.69
C LEU A 362 -16.78 0.88 17.91
N GLN A 363 -17.99 1.01 18.45
CA GLN A 363 -19.05 1.79 17.83
C GLN A 363 -19.08 3.21 18.39
N LYS A 364 -18.95 4.19 17.50
CA LYS A 364 -19.13 5.61 17.79
C LYS A 364 -20.13 6.19 16.79
N LYS A 365 -21.42 6.04 17.08
CA LYS A 365 -22.51 6.29 16.11
C LYS A 365 -22.31 7.64 15.37
N PRO A 366 -22.35 7.66 14.02
CA PRO A 366 -22.73 6.56 13.12
C PRO A 366 -21.56 5.68 12.62
N PHE A 367 -20.37 5.75 13.23
CA PHE A 367 -19.17 5.09 12.75
C PHE A 367 -18.79 3.84 13.55
N PHE A 368 -18.02 2.97 12.90
CA PHE A 368 -17.36 1.81 13.46
C PHE A 368 -15.86 1.93 13.29
N PHE A 369 -15.13 1.56 14.34
CA PHE A 369 -13.68 1.39 14.33
C PHE A 369 -13.42 -0.09 14.55
N ILE A 370 -12.79 -0.74 13.57
CA ILE A 370 -12.49 -2.17 13.60
C ILE A 370 -10.98 -2.29 13.72
N PHE A 371 -10.51 -2.51 14.94
CA PHE A 371 -9.09 -2.67 15.23
C PHE A 371 -8.70 -4.13 15.07
N PHE A 372 -7.68 -4.41 14.27
CA PHE A 372 -7.10 -5.76 14.15
C PHE A 372 -5.96 -5.87 15.14
N VAL A 373 -6.02 -6.91 15.98
CA VAL A 373 -5.22 -7.07 17.19
C VAL A 373 -4.48 -8.40 17.11
N ASP A 374 -3.24 -8.42 17.58
CA ASP A 374 -2.49 -9.66 17.75
C ASP A 374 -3.23 -10.58 18.76
N PRO A 375 -3.56 -11.84 18.42
CA PRO A 375 -4.27 -12.76 19.32
C PRO A 375 -3.60 -12.98 20.67
N GLU A 376 -2.28 -12.74 20.78
CA GLU A 376 -1.55 -12.84 22.05
C GLU A 376 -1.82 -11.66 22.99
N VAL A 377 -2.46 -10.59 22.51
CA VAL A 377 -2.75 -9.38 23.28
C VAL A 377 -4.20 -9.38 23.75
N PRO A 378 -4.45 -9.48 25.07
CA PRO A 378 -5.81 -9.41 25.59
C PRO A 378 -6.47 -8.07 25.24
N VAL A 379 -7.57 -8.12 24.48
CA VAL A 379 -8.36 -6.95 24.08
C VAL A 379 -8.79 -6.09 25.28
N SER A 380 -8.98 -6.70 26.45
CA SER A 380 -9.31 -5.97 27.69
C SER A 380 -8.28 -4.91 28.08
N ILE A 381 -7.00 -5.08 27.73
CA ILE A 381 -5.93 -4.10 27.99
C ILE A 381 -5.99 -2.94 27.00
N LEU A 382 -6.52 -3.19 25.80
CA LEU A 382 -6.59 -2.22 24.70
C LEU A 382 -7.90 -1.42 24.69
N LYS A 383 -8.96 -1.92 25.35
CA LYS A 383 -10.31 -1.37 25.29
C LYS A 383 -10.37 0.14 25.60
N ASP A 384 -9.86 0.56 26.76
CA ASP A 384 -9.94 1.96 27.17
C ASP A 384 -9.05 2.87 26.30
N PRO A 385 -7.78 2.52 26.00
CA PRO A 385 -6.96 3.30 25.07
C PRO A 385 -7.59 3.47 23.68
N LEU A 386 -8.13 2.39 23.10
CA LEU A 386 -8.76 2.42 21.77
C LEU A 386 -10.03 3.28 21.77
N ASN A 387 -10.82 3.20 22.84
CA ASN A 387 -12.01 4.05 23.01
C ASN A 387 -11.63 5.54 23.10
N GLN A 388 -10.60 5.87 23.87
CA GLN A 388 -10.08 7.23 23.98
C GLN A 388 -9.58 7.76 22.63
N VAL A 389 -8.82 6.95 21.88
CA VAL A 389 -8.33 7.34 20.55
C VAL A 389 -9.50 7.60 19.60
N ALA A 390 -10.52 6.75 19.58
CA ALA A 390 -11.69 6.95 18.74
C ALA A 390 -12.47 8.23 19.10
N ASP A 391 -12.62 8.55 20.40
CA ASP A 391 -13.24 9.80 20.85
C ASP A 391 -12.45 11.03 20.38
N VAL A 392 -11.13 11.02 20.56
CA VAL A 392 -10.25 12.12 20.13
C VAL A 392 -10.30 12.28 18.62
N VAL A 393 -10.24 11.18 17.86
CA VAL A 393 -10.30 11.19 16.39
C VAL A 393 -11.62 11.79 15.90
N ILE A 394 -12.76 11.37 16.45
CA ILE A 394 -14.06 11.92 16.03
C ILE A 394 -14.17 13.40 16.36
N HIS A 395 -13.72 13.80 17.56
CA HIS A 395 -13.79 15.19 17.96
C HIS A 395 -12.89 16.08 17.10
N GLN A 396 -11.63 15.68 16.89
CA GLN A 396 -10.64 16.46 16.15
C GLN A 396 -10.96 16.54 14.65
N PHE A 397 -11.54 15.49 14.07
CA PHE A 397 -11.87 15.41 12.64
C PHE A 397 -13.38 15.48 12.38
N GLN A 398 -14.16 16.10 13.26
CA GLN A 398 -15.63 16.12 13.21
C GLN A 398 -16.19 16.57 11.84
N ASP A 399 -15.55 17.55 11.20
CA ASP A 399 -15.98 18.10 9.91
C ASP A 399 -15.79 17.06 8.80
N LEU A 400 -14.68 16.32 8.82
CA LEU A 400 -14.40 15.24 7.89
C LEU A 400 -15.44 14.12 8.03
N PHE A 401 -15.74 13.70 9.26
CA PHE A 401 -16.77 12.69 9.53
C PHE A 401 -18.17 13.18 9.09
N ALA A 402 -18.48 14.46 9.27
CA ALA A 402 -19.74 15.05 8.82
C ALA A 402 -19.85 15.07 7.28
N ILE A 403 -18.80 15.48 6.58
CA ILE A 403 -18.73 15.48 5.11
C ILE A 403 -18.88 14.05 4.58
N PHE A 404 -18.10 13.12 5.10
CA PHE A 404 -18.16 11.72 4.68
C PHE A 404 -19.53 11.10 4.94
N LYS A 405 -20.17 11.41 6.08
CA LYS A 405 -21.53 10.94 6.37
C LYS A 405 -22.53 11.41 5.30
N GLN A 406 -22.45 12.68 4.91
CA GLN A 406 -23.36 13.28 3.93
C GLN A 406 -23.09 12.81 2.50
N GLN A 407 -21.82 12.74 2.10
CA GLN A 407 -21.44 12.56 0.70
C GLN A 407 -21.01 11.13 0.37
N GLY A 408 -20.53 10.36 1.35
CA GLY A 408 -19.88 9.06 1.12
C GLY A 408 -18.50 9.15 0.45
N ASN A 409 -18.07 10.34 0.06
CA ASN A 409 -16.79 10.59 -0.58
C ASN A 409 -15.71 10.87 0.46
N ILE A 410 -14.50 10.36 0.21
CA ILE A 410 -13.32 10.54 1.05
C ILE A 410 -12.77 11.96 0.84
N PRO A 411 -12.78 12.85 1.86
CA PRO A 411 -12.28 14.21 1.69
C PRO A 411 -10.74 14.25 1.57
N PRO A 412 -10.14 15.29 0.97
CA PRO A 412 -8.69 15.45 0.90
C PRO A 412 -7.98 15.46 2.28
N SER A 413 -8.67 15.90 3.33
CA SER A 413 -8.19 15.90 4.71
C SER A 413 -8.03 14.50 5.34
N ILE A 414 -8.41 13.43 4.62
CA ILE A 414 -8.22 12.04 5.07
C ILE A 414 -6.76 11.71 5.38
N ARG A 415 -5.81 12.37 4.71
CA ARG A 415 -4.38 12.16 4.96
C ARG A 415 -4.01 12.55 6.38
N ASP A 416 -4.53 13.67 6.88
CA ASP A 416 -4.24 14.16 8.23
C ASP A 416 -4.84 13.23 9.29
N LEU A 417 -6.05 12.71 9.03
CA LEU A 417 -6.67 11.67 9.86
C LEU A 417 -5.78 10.42 9.93
N LYS A 418 -5.32 9.91 8.77
CA LYS A 418 -4.48 8.70 8.70
C LYS A 418 -3.18 8.88 9.49
N VAL A 419 -2.49 9.99 9.29
CA VAL A 419 -1.23 10.31 10.01
C VAL A 419 -1.47 10.42 11.51
N PHE A 420 -2.52 11.14 11.93
CA PHE A 420 -2.85 11.30 13.34
C PHE A 420 -3.20 9.95 14.00
N LEU A 421 -4.11 9.19 13.41
CA LEU A 421 -4.56 7.91 13.97
C LEU A 421 -3.42 6.88 14.01
N LEU A 422 -2.58 6.80 12.98
CA LEU A 422 -1.38 5.96 13.00
C LEU A 422 -0.46 6.33 14.17
N SER A 423 -0.23 7.63 14.42
CA SER A 423 0.60 8.06 15.55
C SER A 423 0.02 7.64 16.91
N GLN A 424 -1.30 7.69 17.07
CA GLN A 424 -1.98 7.26 18.30
C GLN A 424 -1.87 5.76 18.50
N ILE A 425 -2.05 4.97 17.43
CA ILE A 425 -1.93 3.52 17.48
C ILE A 425 -0.48 3.11 17.82
N GLN A 426 0.52 3.79 17.25
CA GLN A 426 1.93 3.53 17.59
C GLN A 426 2.24 3.78 19.07
N VAL A 427 1.64 4.81 19.68
CA VAL A 427 1.75 5.05 21.13
C VAL A 427 1.11 3.91 21.93
N ILE A 428 -0.07 3.44 21.52
CA ILE A 428 -0.72 2.28 22.17
C ILE A 428 0.15 1.03 22.02
N ASN A 429 0.69 0.76 20.84
CA ASN A 429 1.57 -0.38 20.58
C ASN A 429 2.82 -0.33 21.48
N ALA A 430 3.47 0.84 21.60
CA ALA A 430 4.63 1.01 22.48
C ALA A 430 4.30 0.74 23.96
N ASN A 431 3.17 1.28 24.45
CA ASN A 431 2.73 1.10 25.83
C ASN A 431 2.29 -0.34 26.12
N THR A 432 1.57 -0.96 25.19
CA THR A 432 1.11 -2.34 25.32
C THR A 432 2.29 -3.30 25.27
N LYS A 433 3.31 -3.04 24.45
CA LYS A 433 4.55 -3.83 24.43
C LYS A 433 5.29 -3.81 25.77
N GLN A 434 5.28 -2.69 26.49
CA GLN A 434 5.85 -2.62 27.83
C GLN A 434 5.03 -3.44 28.84
N LYS A 435 3.70 -3.34 28.81
CA LYS A 435 2.78 -4.09 29.69
C LYS A 435 2.75 -5.59 29.39
N THR A 436 2.74 -5.98 28.12
CA THR A 436 2.76 -7.37 27.68
C THR A 436 4.10 -8.01 27.93
N LYS A 437 5.23 -7.30 27.76
CA LYS A 437 6.52 -7.81 28.25
C LYS A 437 6.47 -8.11 29.74
N GLN A 438 5.82 -7.28 30.56
CA GLN A 438 5.65 -7.59 31.99
C GLN A 438 4.74 -8.80 32.27
N ASN A 439 3.82 -9.15 31.37
CA ASN A 439 2.89 -10.29 31.51
C ASN A 439 3.33 -11.58 30.78
N LEU A 440 4.07 -11.51 29.67
CA LEU A 440 4.66 -12.66 28.96
C LEU A 440 5.85 -13.26 29.75
N TYR A 441 6.47 -12.42 30.59
CA TYR A 441 7.31 -12.84 31.70
C TYR A 441 6.55 -13.69 32.74
N ASP A 442 5.26 -14.02 32.58
CA ASP A 442 4.58 -14.92 33.51
C ASP A 442 4.50 -16.37 33.02
N GLU A 443 4.14 -16.67 31.76
CA GLU A 443 3.93 -18.08 31.37
C GLU A 443 5.23 -18.82 31.03
N ILE A 444 6.09 -18.22 30.21
CA ILE A 444 7.40 -18.81 29.86
C ILE A 444 8.27 -18.88 31.11
N HIS A 445 8.28 -17.81 31.89
CA HIS A 445 9.01 -17.73 33.15
C HIS A 445 8.43 -18.70 34.19
N ALA A 446 7.10 -18.88 34.26
CA ALA A 446 6.52 -19.90 35.13
C ALA A 446 6.91 -21.32 34.71
N LYS A 447 7.04 -21.60 33.41
CA LYS A 447 7.59 -22.89 32.93
C LYS A 447 9.04 -23.07 33.38
N GLU A 448 9.88 -22.04 33.28
CA GLU A 448 11.26 -22.07 33.77
C GLU A 448 11.34 -22.25 35.29
N ILE A 449 10.51 -21.54 36.05
CA ILE A 449 10.38 -21.69 37.50
C ILE A 449 9.92 -23.11 37.86
N PHE A 450 8.97 -23.67 37.10
CA PHE A 450 8.51 -25.05 37.30
C PHE A 450 9.63 -26.06 37.04
N LEU A 451 10.42 -25.88 35.97
CA LEU A 451 11.60 -26.70 35.67
C LEU A 451 12.66 -26.59 36.78
N HIS A 452 12.94 -25.39 37.29
CA HIS A 452 13.84 -25.21 38.42
C HIS A 452 13.34 -25.91 39.69
N LEU A 453 12.02 -25.94 39.92
CA LEU A 453 11.41 -26.70 41.00
C LEU A 453 11.53 -28.22 40.76
N ASP A 454 11.47 -28.69 39.51
CA ASP A 454 11.75 -30.09 39.16
C ASP A 454 13.21 -30.47 39.46
N GLU A 455 14.18 -29.65 39.04
CA GLU A 455 15.60 -29.86 39.35
C GLU A 455 15.83 -29.96 40.87
N LEU A 456 15.28 -29.01 41.63
CA LEU A 456 15.38 -29.00 43.09
C LEU A 456 14.71 -30.19 43.76
N ALA A 457 13.70 -30.80 43.13
CA ALA A 457 13.05 -32.00 43.68
C ALA A 457 13.98 -33.23 43.66
N HIS A 458 15.02 -33.23 42.83
CA HIS A 458 16.00 -34.31 42.73
C HIS A 458 17.21 -34.10 43.65
N ASP A 459 17.36 -32.94 44.29
CA ASP A 459 18.44 -32.68 45.25
C ASP A 459 18.09 -33.31 46.61
N PRO A 460 18.88 -34.27 47.12
CA PRO A 460 18.61 -34.97 48.37
C PRO A 460 18.64 -34.05 49.61
N ASN A 461 19.20 -32.85 49.48
CA ASN A 461 19.26 -31.86 50.57
C ASN A 461 18.03 -30.93 50.62
N VAL A 462 17.11 -31.05 49.65
CA VAL A 462 15.90 -30.21 49.57
C VAL A 462 14.70 -30.96 50.13
N ASN A 463 13.87 -30.27 50.91
CA ASN A 463 12.61 -30.84 51.41
C ASN A 463 11.59 -30.96 50.27
N PHE A 464 11.36 -32.19 49.80
CA PHE A 464 10.42 -32.52 48.72
C PHE A 464 9.00 -31.98 48.94
N ASN A 465 8.49 -32.00 50.18
CA ASN A 465 7.15 -31.48 50.49
C ASN A 465 7.06 -29.96 50.28
N LYS A 466 8.16 -29.24 50.53
CA LYS A 466 8.23 -27.79 50.28
C LYS A 466 8.17 -27.49 48.78
N ILE A 467 8.92 -28.25 47.97
CA ILE A 467 8.89 -28.12 46.51
C ILE A 467 7.49 -28.42 45.95
N LYS A 468 6.84 -29.49 46.44
CA LYS A 468 5.46 -29.83 46.06
C LYS A 468 4.48 -28.70 46.39
N SER A 469 4.62 -28.05 47.55
CA SER A 469 3.82 -26.88 47.93
C SER A 469 4.04 -25.70 46.98
N MET A 470 5.31 -25.39 46.65
CA MET A 470 5.64 -24.28 45.76
C MET A 470 5.14 -24.50 44.33
N LYS A 471 5.18 -25.73 43.82
CA LYS A 471 4.57 -26.07 42.52
C LYS A 471 3.07 -25.83 42.52
N LYS A 472 2.38 -26.22 43.60
CA LYS A 472 0.94 -25.96 43.77
C LYS A 472 0.65 -24.45 43.84
N GLN A 473 1.48 -23.69 44.55
CA GLN A 473 1.38 -22.23 44.60
C GLN A 473 1.60 -21.60 43.24
N LEU A 474 2.66 -22.01 42.51
CA LEU A 474 2.96 -21.53 41.17
C LEU A 474 1.79 -21.79 40.21
N LEU A 475 1.24 -23.00 40.19
CA LEU A 475 0.02 -23.31 39.41
C LEU A 475 -1.15 -22.41 39.80
N GLY A 476 -1.38 -22.21 41.10
CA GLY A 476 -2.41 -21.29 41.57
C GLY A 476 -2.16 -19.84 41.17
N VAL A 477 -0.90 -19.40 41.10
CA VAL A 477 -0.52 -18.05 40.69
C VAL A 477 -0.69 -17.86 39.17
N ILE A 478 -0.31 -18.86 38.37
CA ILE A 478 -0.53 -18.89 36.91
C ILE A 478 -2.03 -18.80 36.61
N LEU A 479 -2.83 -19.65 37.27
CA LEU A 479 -4.29 -19.66 37.09
C LEU A 479 -4.93 -18.32 37.47
N ASN A 480 -4.38 -17.62 38.46
CA ASN A 480 -4.84 -16.32 38.91
C ASN A 480 -4.17 -15.13 38.19
N LYS A 481 -3.31 -15.37 37.19
CA LYS A 481 -2.58 -14.35 36.41
C LYS A 481 -1.96 -13.25 37.27
N ASN A 482 -1.24 -13.62 38.34
CA ASN A 482 -0.67 -12.67 39.31
C ASN A 482 0.88 -12.57 39.19
N PRO A 483 1.41 -11.66 38.35
CA PRO A 483 2.85 -11.54 38.07
C PRO A 483 3.71 -11.30 39.31
N LYS A 484 3.21 -10.50 40.26
CA LYS A 484 3.95 -10.18 41.50
C LYS A 484 4.26 -11.43 42.31
N LYS A 485 3.31 -12.37 42.40
CA LYS A 485 3.51 -13.62 43.13
C LYS A 485 4.45 -14.60 42.40
N ILE A 486 4.56 -14.53 41.08
CA ILE A 486 5.53 -15.32 40.32
C ILE A 486 6.94 -14.88 40.68
N HIS A 487 7.17 -13.56 40.72
CA HIS A 487 8.47 -13.01 41.13
C HIS A 487 8.82 -13.32 42.60
N GLU A 488 7.85 -13.27 43.52
CA GLU A 488 8.06 -13.68 44.92
C GLU A 488 8.49 -15.15 45.04
N LEU A 489 7.84 -16.05 44.29
CA LEU A 489 8.18 -17.48 44.25
C LEU A 489 9.59 -17.72 43.68
N GLU A 490 9.96 -16.99 42.64
CA GLU A 490 11.31 -17.06 42.04
C GLU A 490 12.41 -16.65 43.03
N LEU A 491 12.20 -15.56 43.78
CA LEU A 491 13.12 -15.12 44.82
C LEU A 491 13.28 -16.18 45.92
N GLU A 492 12.20 -16.87 46.29
CA GLU A 492 12.27 -17.96 47.26
C GLU A 492 13.06 -19.18 46.72
N ILE A 493 12.84 -19.56 45.46
CA ILE A 493 13.58 -20.65 44.79
C ILE A 493 15.07 -20.33 44.70
N THR A 494 15.41 -19.09 44.35
CA THR A 494 16.80 -18.62 44.27
C THR A 494 17.50 -18.68 45.63
N LYS A 495 16.78 -18.33 46.71
CA LYS A 495 17.30 -18.48 48.09
C LYS A 495 17.55 -19.94 48.46
N MET A 496 16.72 -20.88 48.00
CA MET A 496 16.95 -22.31 48.22
C MET A 496 18.19 -22.82 47.50
N LYS A 497 18.35 -22.49 46.20
CA LYS A 497 19.54 -22.85 45.42
C LYS A 497 20.83 -22.37 46.13
N LYS A 498 20.86 -21.11 46.59
CA LYS A 498 22.03 -20.54 47.30
C LYS A 498 22.37 -21.24 48.62
N LYS A 499 21.36 -21.66 49.38
CA LYS A 499 21.53 -22.30 50.70
C LYS A 499 22.10 -23.72 50.57
N ASN A 500 21.86 -24.40 49.45
CA ASN A 500 22.41 -25.73 49.19
C ASN A 500 23.83 -25.69 48.64
N THR A 501 24.21 -24.66 47.88
CA THR A 501 25.60 -24.50 47.39
C THR A 501 26.63 -24.14 48.46
N THR A 502 26.19 -23.72 49.66
CA THR A 502 27.08 -23.31 50.77
C THR A 502 27.23 -24.38 51.86
N ARG A 503 26.64 -25.56 51.67
CA ARG A 503 26.86 -26.76 52.47
C ARG A 503 27.62 -27.78 51.66
#